data_AF-A0A1F6SDQ9-F1
#
_entry.id   AF-A0A1F6SDQ9-F1
#
_cell.length_a   1.000
_cell.length_b   1.000
_cell.length_c   1.000
_cell.angle_alpha   90.00
_cell.angle_beta   90.00
_cell.angle_gamma   90.00
#
_symmetry.space_group_name_H-M   'P 1'
#
loop_
_entity.id
_entity.type
_entity.pdbx_description
1 polymer ?
#
loop_
_entity_poly.entity_id
_entity_poly.type
_entity_poly.pdbx_seq_one_letter_code
_entity_poly.pdbx_strand_id
1 'polypeptide(L)'
;MTISNFNPQEFGQSLAQQAQQVIPQDLTDEQKQYVVNKVYQFCILAGNALNQDPNINFDANQASIIVQFIGEWTFHKSIDAIRAGVPQDCWDQILQDVAFAIFEKAKNTQSAGIPQDQAISMVEQEVAASYEKSLRELIKSGKINEQDLTGVMAHSNIDQMAQSEQNNPQMSVDEEKKTIKYASIALLLKTLSDTKKDKILSALGSQEAEQIKMFMQIPDLESKVDPALIDQFLKDFKRNMSSIKRHIYSQSNNIMSLKEQFTELEIKKVVQFERKKIKDYVDYCLVDIPTAYIPVEFSSQVSSIITNYIKSKLPA
;
A
#
# COMPACT_ATOMS: atom_id res chain seq x y z
N MET A 1 -25.80 -17.04 0.57
CA MET A 1 -25.49 -16.97 -0.88
C MET A 1 -24.00 -17.22 -0.99
N THR A 2 -23.52 -18.07 -1.91
CA THR A 2 -22.08 -18.29 -2.05
C THR A 2 -21.39 -17.03 -2.59
N ILE A 3 -20.34 -16.58 -1.92
CA ILE A 3 -19.53 -15.44 -2.37
C ILE A 3 -18.82 -15.87 -3.64
N SER A 4 -19.13 -15.19 -4.75
CA SER A 4 -18.57 -15.53 -6.06
C SER A 4 -17.04 -15.34 -6.06
N ASN A 5 -16.30 -16.31 -6.60
CA ASN A 5 -14.83 -16.33 -6.67
C ASN A 5 -14.09 -16.43 -5.32
N PHE A 6 -14.74 -16.92 -4.25
CA PHE A 6 -14.07 -17.24 -3.00
C PHE A 6 -14.20 -18.74 -2.68
N ASN A 7 -13.06 -19.44 -2.62
CA ASN A 7 -12.97 -20.86 -2.28
C ASN A 7 -12.29 -21.04 -0.91
N PRO A 8 -13.04 -21.27 0.18
CA PRO A 8 -12.50 -21.44 1.53
C PRO A 8 -11.46 -22.58 1.63
N GLN A 9 -11.63 -23.65 0.87
CA GLN A 9 -10.77 -24.83 0.90
C GLN A 9 -9.39 -24.52 0.30
N GLU A 10 -9.36 -23.90 -0.87
CA GLU A 10 -8.11 -23.50 -1.53
C GLU A 10 -7.38 -22.42 -0.72
N PHE A 11 -8.11 -21.42 -0.22
CA PHE A 11 -7.55 -20.36 0.58
C PHE A 11 -6.96 -20.87 1.90
N GLY A 12 -7.71 -21.71 2.63
CA GLY A 12 -7.22 -22.34 3.85
C GLY A 12 -6.02 -23.24 3.61
N GLN A 13 -5.98 -23.97 2.49
CA GLN A 13 -4.84 -24.82 2.14
C GLN A 13 -3.58 -23.97 1.86
N SER A 14 -3.73 -22.84 1.17
CA SER A 14 -2.64 -21.89 0.93
C SER A 14 -2.06 -21.36 2.26
N LEU A 15 -2.92 -20.88 3.17
CA LEU A 15 -2.46 -20.36 4.46
C LEU A 15 -1.79 -21.44 5.34
N ALA A 16 -2.33 -22.65 5.34
CA ALA A 16 -1.73 -23.77 6.06
C ALA A 16 -0.33 -24.14 5.53
N GLN A 17 -0.13 -24.08 4.20
CA GLN A 17 1.19 -24.28 3.58
C GLN A 17 2.18 -23.18 3.96
N GLN A 18 1.73 -21.93 4.04
CA GLN A 18 2.55 -20.82 4.51
C GLN A 18 2.94 -20.99 5.97
N ALA A 19 1.97 -21.30 6.83
CA ALA A 19 2.21 -21.58 8.24
C ALA A 19 3.30 -22.66 8.41
N GLN A 20 3.21 -23.77 7.67
CA GLN A 20 4.19 -24.87 7.70
C GLN A 20 5.64 -24.42 7.46
N GLN A 21 5.87 -23.35 6.70
CA GLN A 21 7.22 -22.82 6.40
C GLN A 21 7.79 -21.95 7.52
N VAL A 22 6.93 -21.33 8.32
CA VAL A 22 7.31 -20.35 9.34
C VAL A 22 7.11 -20.83 10.78
N ILE A 23 6.61 -22.06 10.96
CA ILE A 23 6.47 -22.67 12.29
C ILE A 23 7.83 -22.69 13.01
N PRO A 24 7.89 -22.23 14.27
CA PRO A 24 9.12 -22.25 15.05
C PRO A 24 9.69 -23.66 15.25
N GLN A 25 11.02 -23.77 15.24
CA GLN A 25 11.70 -25.05 15.34
C GLN A 25 11.65 -25.67 16.75
N ASP A 26 11.31 -24.88 17.77
CA ASP A 26 11.18 -25.32 19.17
C ASP A 26 9.96 -26.22 19.44
N LEU A 27 8.99 -26.29 18.52
CA LEU A 27 7.82 -27.15 18.64
C LEU A 27 8.13 -28.60 18.25
N THR A 28 7.46 -29.57 18.89
CA THR A 28 7.49 -30.99 18.49
C THR A 28 6.72 -31.22 17.19
N ASP A 29 7.00 -32.29 16.45
CA ASP A 29 6.30 -32.58 15.18
C ASP A 29 4.77 -32.67 15.35
N GLU A 30 4.29 -33.23 16.47
CA GLU A 30 2.87 -33.28 16.81
C GLU A 30 2.29 -31.87 17.01
N GLN A 31 3.01 -30.99 17.70
CA GLN A 31 2.62 -29.59 17.88
C GLN A 31 2.62 -28.84 16.54
N LYS A 32 3.63 -29.05 15.69
CA LYS A 32 3.68 -28.43 14.35
C LYS A 32 2.47 -28.86 13.52
N GLN A 33 2.15 -30.15 13.49
CA GLN A 33 0.97 -30.66 12.78
C GLN A 33 -0.33 -30.10 13.35
N TYR A 34 -0.44 -29.98 14.68
CA TYR A 34 -1.60 -29.36 15.32
C TYR A 34 -1.82 -27.93 14.82
N VAL A 35 -0.78 -27.08 14.84
CA VAL A 35 -0.84 -25.68 14.38
C VAL A 35 -1.34 -25.60 12.94
N VAL A 36 -0.71 -26.33 12.01
CA VAL A 36 -1.09 -26.32 10.57
C VAL A 36 -2.52 -26.80 10.36
N ASN A 37 -2.91 -27.89 11.01
CA ASN A 37 -4.26 -28.44 10.88
C ASN A 37 -5.32 -27.45 11.40
N LYS A 38 -5.04 -26.73 12.48
CA LYS A 38 -5.97 -25.74 13.02
C LYS A 38 -6.10 -24.51 12.14
N VAL A 39 -5.01 -23.99 11.58
CA VAL A 39 -5.06 -22.92 10.58
C VAL A 39 -6.01 -23.31 9.44
N TYR A 40 -5.81 -24.49 8.85
CA TYR A 40 -6.67 -24.99 7.77
C TYR A 40 -8.15 -25.11 8.19
N GLN A 41 -8.41 -25.76 9.33
CA GLN A 41 -9.77 -26.01 9.83
C GLN A 41 -10.53 -24.71 10.11
N PHE A 42 -9.92 -23.76 10.80
CA PHE A 42 -10.57 -22.50 11.14
C PHE A 42 -10.77 -21.60 9.92
N CYS A 43 -9.84 -21.59 8.96
CA CYS A 43 -10.06 -20.86 7.69
C CYS A 43 -11.27 -21.41 6.91
N ILE A 44 -11.41 -22.74 6.81
CA ILE A 44 -12.57 -23.35 6.15
C ILE A 44 -13.86 -23.03 6.92
N LEU A 45 -13.84 -23.16 8.25
CA LEU A 45 -15.01 -22.89 9.07
C LEU A 45 -15.49 -21.45 8.89
N ALA A 46 -14.58 -20.49 8.96
CA ALA A 46 -14.89 -19.08 8.75
C ALA A 46 -15.41 -18.81 7.32
N GLY A 47 -14.73 -19.31 6.29
CA GLY A 47 -15.17 -19.10 4.91
C GLY A 47 -16.51 -19.75 4.59
N ASN A 48 -16.80 -20.93 5.15
CA ASN A 48 -18.10 -21.57 5.02
C ASN A 48 -19.19 -20.79 5.76
N ALA A 49 -18.90 -20.27 6.96
CA ALA A 49 -19.83 -19.44 7.71
C ALA A 49 -20.20 -18.17 6.91
N LEU A 50 -19.22 -17.53 6.26
CA LEU A 50 -19.49 -16.37 5.38
C LEU A 50 -20.37 -16.75 4.18
N ASN A 51 -20.10 -17.87 3.51
CA ASN A 51 -20.91 -18.34 2.37
C ASN A 51 -22.36 -18.68 2.76
N GLN A 52 -22.58 -19.04 4.03
CA GLN A 52 -23.87 -19.47 4.55
C GLN A 52 -24.67 -18.33 5.19
N ASP A 53 -24.04 -17.21 5.56
CA ASP A 53 -24.72 -16.08 6.19
C ASP A 53 -25.52 -15.27 5.13
N PRO A 54 -26.87 -15.24 5.21
CA PRO A 54 -27.68 -14.50 4.26
C PRO A 54 -27.70 -12.98 4.54
N ASN A 55 -27.21 -12.52 5.69
CA ASN A 55 -27.27 -11.13 6.11
C ASN A 55 -26.06 -10.31 5.66
N ILE A 56 -25.06 -10.96 5.05
CA ILE A 56 -23.87 -10.31 4.52
C ILE A 56 -23.87 -10.37 3.01
N ASN A 57 -23.36 -9.30 2.39
CA ASN A 57 -23.18 -9.21 0.94
C ASN A 57 -21.73 -8.81 0.64
N PHE A 58 -20.80 -9.61 1.14
CA PHE A 58 -19.38 -9.39 0.96
C PHE A 58 -18.90 -9.89 -0.40
N ASP A 59 -17.91 -9.20 -0.95
CA ASP A 59 -17.15 -9.70 -2.09
C ASP A 59 -16.04 -10.69 -1.67
N ALA A 60 -15.39 -11.30 -2.65
CA ALA A 60 -14.31 -12.26 -2.40
C ALA A 60 -13.12 -11.66 -1.64
N ASN A 61 -12.85 -10.36 -1.80
CA ASN A 61 -11.74 -9.69 -1.14
C ASN A 61 -12.05 -9.51 0.36
N GLN A 62 -13.25 -9.01 0.69
CA GLN A 62 -13.72 -8.87 2.07
C GLN A 62 -13.77 -10.23 2.78
N ALA A 63 -14.22 -11.28 2.10
CA ALA A 63 -14.21 -12.63 2.65
C ALA A 63 -12.77 -13.13 2.91
N SER A 64 -11.85 -12.88 1.97
CA SER A 64 -10.45 -13.28 2.12
C SER A 64 -9.78 -12.59 3.30
N ILE A 65 -10.04 -11.29 3.52
CA ILE A 65 -9.48 -10.54 4.66
C ILE A 65 -9.94 -11.15 6.00
N ILE A 66 -11.23 -11.46 6.13
CA ILE A 66 -11.78 -12.06 7.37
C ILE A 66 -11.14 -13.43 7.62
N VAL A 67 -11.05 -14.28 6.58
CA VAL A 67 -10.47 -15.62 6.69
C VAL A 67 -8.95 -15.57 6.94
N GLN A 68 -8.26 -14.54 6.43
CA GLN A 68 -6.85 -14.30 6.70
C GLN A 68 -6.61 -13.96 8.18
N PHE A 69 -7.38 -13.03 8.76
CA PHE A 69 -7.26 -12.73 10.21
C PHE A 69 -7.46 -13.97 11.08
N ILE A 70 -8.41 -14.83 10.71
CA ILE A 70 -8.65 -16.09 11.40
C ILE A 70 -7.42 -17.00 11.30
N GLY A 71 -6.88 -17.18 10.10
CA GLY A 71 -5.73 -18.06 9.87
C GLY A 71 -4.48 -17.59 10.62
N GLU A 72 -4.13 -16.31 10.50
CA GLU A 72 -2.94 -15.73 11.13
C GLU A 72 -3.04 -15.79 12.65
N TRP A 73 -4.14 -15.35 13.25
CA TRP A 73 -4.24 -15.38 14.72
C TRP A 73 -4.43 -16.79 15.27
N THR A 74 -5.03 -17.70 14.52
CA THR A 74 -5.01 -19.14 14.88
C THR A 74 -3.58 -19.66 14.95
N PHE A 75 -2.75 -19.32 13.96
CA PHE A 75 -1.33 -19.70 13.95
C PHE A 75 -0.61 -19.16 15.19
N HIS A 76 -0.69 -17.85 15.45
CA HIS A 76 0.01 -17.26 16.58
C HIS A 76 -0.51 -17.76 17.93
N LYS A 77 -1.83 -17.82 18.13
CA LYS A 77 -2.40 -18.22 19.42
C LYS A 77 -2.25 -19.70 19.72
N SER A 78 -2.16 -20.55 18.70
CA SER A 78 -1.81 -21.95 18.90
C SER A 78 -0.38 -22.11 19.41
N ILE A 79 0.58 -21.37 18.85
CA ILE A 79 1.96 -21.33 19.33
C ILE A 79 2.03 -20.75 20.74
N ASP A 80 1.31 -19.65 21.01
CA ASP A 80 1.26 -19.04 22.32
C ASP A 80 0.74 -20.02 23.38
N ALA A 81 -0.37 -20.73 23.10
CA ALA A 81 -0.93 -21.72 24.01
C ALA A 81 0.04 -22.88 24.29
N ILE A 82 0.77 -23.33 23.26
CA ILE A 82 1.79 -24.39 23.39
C ILE A 82 2.95 -23.90 24.27
N ARG A 83 3.52 -22.74 23.97
CA ARG A 83 4.67 -22.18 24.70
C ARG A 83 4.32 -21.79 26.13
N ALA A 84 3.08 -21.40 26.34
CA ALA A 84 2.47 -21.14 27.63
C ALA A 84 2.30 -22.39 28.51
N GLY A 85 2.54 -23.59 27.97
CA GLY A 85 2.34 -24.84 28.70
C GLY A 85 0.88 -25.15 28.99
N VAL A 86 -0.06 -24.58 28.23
CA VAL A 86 -1.48 -24.87 28.36
C VAL A 86 -1.71 -26.37 28.07
N PRO A 87 -2.51 -27.08 28.87
CA PRO A 87 -2.88 -28.46 28.58
C PRO A 87 -3.54 -28.62 27.20
N GLN A 88 -3.14 -29.66 26.46
CA GLN A 88 -3.59 -29.87 25.07
C GLN A 88 -5.10 -30.02 24.92
N ASP A 89 -5.78 -30.57 25.93
CA ASP A 89 -7.24 -30.69 25.98
C ASP A 89 -7.97 -29.35 26.07
N CYS A 90 -7.22 -28.26 26.31
CA CYS A 90 -7.75 -26.90 26.40
C CYS A 90 -7.45 -26.05 25.15
N TRP A 91 -6.52 -26.45 24.28
CA TRP A 91 -6.10 -25.64 23.13
C TRP A 91 -7.27 -25.33 22.20
N ASP A 92 -8.09 -26.33 21.86
CA ASP A 92 -9.21 -26.18 20.94
C ASP A 92 -10.25 -25.17 21.46
N GLN A 93 -10.53 -25.19 22.77
CA GLN A 93 -11.48 -24.26 23.38
C GLN A 93 -10.97 -22.81 23.26
N ILE A 94 -9.70 -22.56 23.60
CA ILE A 94 -9.10 -21.23 23.51
C ILE A 94 -9.12 -20.73 22.06
N LEU A 95 -8.72 -21.58 21.11
CA LEU A 95 -8.69 -21.19 19.70
C LEU A 95 -10.10 -20.93 19.16
N GLN A 96 -11.12 -21.67 19.59
CA GLN A 96 -12.51 -21.42 19.20
C GLN A 96 -13.02 -20.07 19.73
N ASP A 97 -12.75 -19.75 21.00
CA ASP A 97 -13.16 -18.48 21.61
C ASP A 97 -12.49 -17.28 20.90
N VAL A 98 -11.20 -17.41 20.60
CA VAL A 98 -10.44 -16.39 19.87
C VAL A 98 -10.93 -16.27 18.42
N ALA A 99 -11.10 -17.39 17.70
CA ALA A 99 -11.57 -17.40 16.32
C ALA A 99 -12.97 -16.79 16.21
N PHE A 100 -13.88 -17.08 17.14
CA PHE A 100 -15.20 -16.48 17.16
C PHE A 100 -15.14 -14.96 17.36
N ALA A 101 -14.32 -14.50 18.29
CA ALA A 101 -14.14 -13.08 18.55
C ALA A 101 -13.57 -12.33 17.33
N ILE A 102 -12.55 -12.88 16.68
CA ILE A 102 -11.98 -12.36 15.43
C ILE A 102 -13.04 -12.31 14.35
N PHE A 103 -13.79 -13.39 14.17
CA PHE A 103 -14.77 -13.51 13.09
C PHE A 103 -15.84 -12.42 13.19
N GLU A 104 -16.44 -12.26 14.37
CA GLU A 104 -17.45 -11.23 14.59
C GLU A 104 -16.87 -9.82 14.45
N LYS A 105 -15.67 -9.58 15.02
CA LYS A 105 -15.03 -8.28 14.94
C LYS A 105 -14.67 -7.89 13.51
N ALA A 106 -14.05 -8.80 12.76
CA ALA A 106 -13.67 -8.59 11.37
C ALA A 106 -14.90 -8.42 10.46
N LYS A 107 -15.96 -9.20 10.68
CA LYS A 107 -17.24 -9.01 9.97
C LYS A 107 -17.82 -7.62 10.20
N ASN A 108 -17.77 -7.13 11.44
CA ASN A 108 -18.26 -5.79 11.80
C ASN A 108 -17.41 -4.68 11.19
N THR A 109 -16.07 -4.80 11.21
CA THR A 109 -15.18 -3.80 10.61
C THR A 109 -15.35 -3.72 9.09
N GLN A 110 -15.49 -4.88 8.41
CA GLN A 110 -15.76 -4.93 6.97
C GLN A 110 -17.12 -4.34 6.61
N SER A 111 -18.16 -4.67 7.38
CA SER A 111 -19.51 -4.12 7.15
C SER A 111 -19.57 -2.60 7.35
N ALA A 112 -18.79 -2.08 8.31
CA ALA A 112 -18.70 -0.66 8.60
C ALA A 112 -17.74 0.11 7.67
N GLY A 113 -17.03 -0.57 6.75
CA GLY A 113 -16.05 0.05 5.86
C GLY A 113 -14.87 0.68 6.59
N ILE A 114 -14.49 0.12 7.74
CA ILE A 114 -13.35 0.61 8.52
C ILE A 114 -12.06 0.35 7.74
N PRO A 115 -11.14 1.33 7.64
CA PRO A 115 -9.84 1.14 7.00
C PRO A 115 -9.07 -0.05 7.61
N GLN A 116 -8.38 -0.80 6.77
CA GLN A 116 -7.74 -2.06 7.17
C GLN A 116 -6.78 -1.89 8.36
N ASP A 117 -5.93 -0.86 8.37
CA ASP A 117 -4.99 -0.59 9.48
C ASP A 117 -5.71 -0.41 10.83
N GLN A 118 -6.86 0.27 10.83
CA GLN A 118 -7.68 0.43 12.03
C GLN A 118 -8.40 -0.87 12.39
N ALA A 119 -8.86 -1.61 11.39
CA ALA A 119 -9.51 -2.91 11.60
C ALA A 119 -8.54 -3.91 12.25
N ILE A 120 -7.26 -3.93 11.86
CA ILE A 120 -6.21 -4.76 12.46
C ILE A 120 -6.11 -4.46 13.96
N SER A 121 -5.92 -3.20 14.33
CA SER A 121 -5.80 -2.80 15.74
C SER A 121 -7.05 -3.16 16.57
N MET A 122 -8.25 -3.02 15.98
CA MET A 122 -9.50 -3.40 16.64
C MET A 122 -9.64 -4.92 16.82
N VAL A 123 -9.20 -5.71 15.84
CA VAL A 123 -9.20 -7.17 15.91
C VAL A 123 -8.17 -7.64 16.93
N GLU A 124 -6.98 -7.04 16.96
CA GLU A 124 -5.91 -7.34 17.91
C GLU A 124 -6.35 -7.13 19.37
N GLN A 125 -7.00 -6.00 19.67
CA GLN A 125 -7.56 -5.76 21.00
C GLN A 125 -8.59 -6.82 21.40
N GLU A 126 -9.44 -7.23 20.46
CA GLU A 126 -10.45 -8.26 20.69
C GLU A 126 -9.82 -9.64 20.93
N VAL A 127 -8.74 -9.96 20.20
CA VAL A 127 -7.98 -11.21 20.36
C VAL A 127 -7.31 -11.27 21.71
N ALA A 128 -6.65 -10.20 22.13
CA ALA A 128 -6.01 -10.11 23.44
C ALA A 128 -7.05 -10.30 24.55
N ALA A 129 -8.19 -9.60 24.46
CA ALA A 129 -9.27 -9.72 25.43
C ALA A 129 -9.89 -11.12 25.47
N SER A 130 -10.14 -11.73 24.31
CA SER A 130 -10.72 -13.08 24.22
C SER A 130 -9.77 -14.14 24.77
N TYR A 131 -8.48 -14.08 24.39
CA TYR A 131 -7.45 -14.99 24.86
C TYR A 131 -7.26 -14.89 26.38
N GLU A 132 -7.16 -13.67 26.92
CA GLU A 132 -7.06 -13.45 28.37
C GLU A 132 -8.29 -14.00 29.10
N LYS A 133 -9.48 -13.77 28.56
CA LYS A 133 -10.73 -14.28 29.13
C LYS A 133 -10.73 -15.81 29.17
N SER A 134 -10.41 -16.49 28.06
CA SER A 134 -10.38 -17.95 28.01
C SER A 134 -9.37 -18.54 29.00
N LEU A 135 -8.18 -17.93 29.13
CA LEU A 135 -7.19 -18.37 30.12
C LEU A 135 -7.69 -18.20 31.56
N ARG A 136 -8.33 -17.07 31.87
CA ARG A 136 -8.92 -16.82 33.19
C ARG A 136 -10.04 -17.81 33.52
N GLU A 137 -10.86 -18.19 32.55
CA GLU A 137 -11.90 -19.20 32.73
C GLU A 137 -11.30 -20.59 33.00
N LEU A 138 -10.21 -20.95 32.31
CA LEU A 138 -9.49 -22.20 32.55
C LEU A 138 -8.86 -22.24 33.95
N ILE A 139 -8.30 -21.13 34.43
CA ILE A 139 -7.80 -21.00 35.81
C ILE A 139 -8.94 -21.17 36.81
N LYS A 140 -10.07 -20.48 36.59
CA LYS A 140 -11.25 -20.58 37.45
C LYS A 140 -11.80 -22.01 37.50
N SER A 141 -11.69 -22.75 36.41
CA SER A 141 -12.08 -24.17 36.33
C SER A 141 -11.06 -25.14 36.93
N GLY A 142 -9.89 -24.64 37.37
CA GLY A 142 -8.82 -25.45 37.97
C GLY A 142 -7.98 -26.23 36.95
N LYS A 143 -8.11 -25.93 35.65
CA LYS A 143 -7.37 -26.61 34.57
C LYS A 143 -5.97 -26.05 34.34
N ILE A 144 -5.71 -24.82 34.77
CA ILE A 144 -4.41 -24.12 34.66
C ILE A 144 -4.13 -23.43 36.00
N ASN A 145 -2.87 -23.35 36.43
CA ASN A 145 -2.49 -22.62 37.64
C ASN A 145 -2.33 -21.13 37.36
N GLU A 146 -2.71 -20.28 38.32
CA GLU A 146 -2.60 -18.82 38.21
C GLU A 146 -1.14 -18.34 38.08
N GLN A 147 -0.18 -19.10 38.62
CA GLN A 147 1.25 -18.83 38.44
C GLN A 147 1.71 -18.97 36.99
N ASP A 148 1.07 -19.83 36.20
CA ASP A 148 1.41 -20.03 34.79
C ASP A 148 1.00 -18.82 33.95
N LEU A 149 -0.07 -18.10 34.34
CA LEU A 149 -0.62 -16.93 33.63
C LEU A 149 0.41 -15.81 33.42
N THR A 150 1.29 -15.58 34.39
CA THR A 150 2.29 -14.51 34.31
C THR A 150 3.33 -14.82 33.23
N GLY A 151 3.66 -16.11 33.04
CA GLY A 151 4.49 -16.58 31.92
C GLY A 151 3.73 -16.52 30.60
N VAL A 152 2.49 -17.03 30.56
CA VAL A 152 1.64 -17.05 29.36
C VAL A 152 1.40 -15.66 28.77
N MET A 153 1.05 -14.68 29.62
CA MET A 153 0.78 -13.30 29.19
C MET A 153 2.07 -12.57 28.77
N ALA A 154 3.24 -12.97 29.30
CA ALA A 154 4.53 -12.45 28.86
C ALA A 154 5.00 -13.03 27.50
N HIS A 155 4.44 -14.17 27.08
CA HIS A 155 4.71 -14.77 25.76
C HIS A 155 3.76 -14.23 24.68
N SER A 156 2.69 -13.53 25.05
CA SER A 156 1.86 -12.71 24.15
C SER A 156 2.59 -11.46 23.67
N ASN A 157 3.90 -11.55 23.39
CA ASN A 157 4.66 -10.52 22.69
C ASN A 157 4.25 -10.49 21.22
N ILE A 158 3.04 -9.96 21.04
CA ILE A 158 2.47 -9.33 19.86
C ILE A 158 3.48 -8.35 19.20
N ASP A 159 4.48 -7.86 19.94
CA ASP A 159 5.60 -7.09 19.42
C ASP A 159 6.46 -7.85 18.39
N GLN A 160 6.52 -9.18 18.47
CA GLN A 160 7.20 -9.98 17.43
C GLN A 160 6.39 -10.02 16.13
N MET A 161 5.07 -9.76 16.17
CA MET A 161 4.19 -9.71 15.00
C MET A 161 4.53 -8.52 14.10
N ALA A 162 4.62 -7.32 14.70
CA ALA A 162 5.01 -6.08 14.01
C ALA A 162 6.45 -6.16 13.46
N GLN A 163 7.31 -6.96 14.09
CA GLN A 163 8.68 -7.20 13.62
C GLN A 163 8.78 -8.35 12.59
N SER A 164 7.87 -9.33 12.62
CA SER A 164 7.78 -10.40 11.63
C SER A 164 7.05 -9.97 10.35
N GLU A 165 6.14 -9.00 10.41
CA GLU A 165 5.53 -8.33 9.24
C GLU A 165 6.56 -7.54 8.42
N GLN A 166 7.66 -7.09 9.04
CA GLN A 166 8.80 -6.53 8.30
C GLN A 166 9.63 -7.60 7.55
N ASN A 167 9.44 -8.90 7.84
CA ASN A 167 10.30 -9.97 7.36
C ASN A 167 9.59 -11.12 6.62
N ASN A 168 8.27 -11.08 6.41
CA ASN A 168 7.58 -12.05 5.55
C ASN A 168 6.45 -11.36 4.76
N PRO A 169 6.63 -11.03 3.46
CA PRO A 169 5.68 -10.24 2.72
C PRO A 169 4.58 -11.13 2.15
N GLN A 170 3.48 -11.30 2.90
CA GLN A 170 2.19 -11.33 2.23
C GLN A 170 1.77 -9.86 2.06
N MET A 171 2.38 -9.18 1.06
CA MET A 171 2.04 -7.79 0.77
C MET A 171 0.53 -7.67 0.61
N SER A 172 -0.08 -6.77 1.37
CA SER A 172 -1.46 -6.39 1.09
C SER A 172 -1.57 -5.98 -0.38
N VAL A 173 -2.71 -6.21 -1.03
CA VAL A 173 -2.90 -5.89 -2.47
C VAL A 173 -2.55 -4.42 -2.77
N ASP A 174 -2.72 -3.53 -1.79
CA ASP A 174 -2.34 -2.12 -1.93
C ASP A 174 -0.85 -1.86 -1.72
N GLU A 175 -0.17 -2.63 -0.87
CA GLU A 175 1.30 -2.64 -0.78
C GLU A 175 1.96 -3.30 -1.98
N GLU A 176 1.37 -4.36 -2.53
CA GLU A 176 1.84 -4.98 -3.78
C GLU A 176 1.73 -3.99 -4.93
N LYS A 177 0.59 -3.28 -5.04
CA LYS A 177 0.44 -2.16 -5.97
C LYS A 177 1.45 -1.04 -5.71
N LYS A 178 1.73 -0.68 -4.45
CA LYS A 178 2.75 0.35 -4.12
C LYS A 178 4.16 -0.13 -4.50
N THR A 179 4.49 -1.38 -4.23
CA THR A 179 5.76 -2.01 -4.59
C THR A 179 5.95 -2.06 -6.10
N ILE A 180 4.93 -2.47 -6.86
CA ILE A 180 4.96 -2.45 -8.33
C ILE A 180 5.13 -1.01 -8.84
N LYS A 181 4.43 -0.04 -8.25
CA LYS A 181 4.58 1.40 -8.57
C LYS A 181 6.00 1.89 -8.33
N TYR A 182 6.57 1.64 -7.16
CA TYR A 182 7.90 2.09 -6.79
C TYR A 182 8.98 1.40 -7.62
N ALA A 183 8.86 0.10 -7.86
CA ALA A 183 9.76 -0.62 -8.75
C ALA A 183 9.70 -0.09 -10.19
N SER A 184 8.49 0.19 -10.71
CA SER A 184 8.30 0.79 -12.04
C SER A 184 8.93 2.17 -12.15
N ILE A 185 8.74 3.03 -11.13
CA ILE A 185 9.34 4.36 -11.08
C ILE A 185 10.86 4.25 -10.96
N ALA A 186 11.39 3.34 -10.14
CA ALA A 186 12.82 3.11 -9.99
C ALA A 186 13.47 2.68 -11.33
N LEU A 187 12.84 1.77 -12.07
CA LEU A 187 13.29 1.36 -13.40
C LEU A 187 13.29 2.53 -14.39
N LEU A 188 12.24 3.35 -14.40
CA LEU A 188 12.21 4.58 -15.20
C LEU A 188 13.34 5.53 -14.81
N LEU A 189 13.52 5.79 -13.51
CA LEU A 189 14.53 6.72 -13.02
C LEU A 189 15.94 6.24 -13.36
N LYS A 190 16.22 4.93 -13.34
CA LYS A 190 17.51 4.36 -13.78
C LYS A 190 17.87 4.76 -15.22
N THR A 191 16.89 4.99 -16.09
CA THR A 191 17.11 5.42 -17.50
C THR A 191 17.38 6.93 -17.68
N LEU A 192 17.18 7.73 -16.62
CA LEU A 192 17.34 9.20 -16.68
C LEU A 192 18.75 9.63 -16.24
N SER A 193 19.09 10.90 -16.47
CA SER A 193 20.32 11.50 -15.92
C SER A 193 20.15 11.84 -14.43
N ASP A 194 21.23 11.84 -13.66
CA ASP A 194 21.17 12.04 -12.19
C ASP A 194 20.49 13.35 -11.81
N THR A 195 20.77 14.44 -12.54
CA THR A 195 20.10 15.74 -12.33
C THR A 195 18.56 15.68 -12.47
N LYS A 196 18.04 14.79 -13.33
CA LYS A 196 16.59 14.60 -13.49
C LYS A 196 16.04 13.69 -12.40
N LYS A 197 16.79 12.65 -12.02
CA LYS A 197 16.43 11.75 -10.91
C LYS A 197 16.26 12.55 -9.62
N ASP A 198 17.25 13.39 -9.29
CA ASP A 198 17.24 14.18 -8.06
C ASP A 198 16.06 15.15 -8.01
N LYS A 199 15.76 15.82 -9.13
CA LYS A 199 14.59 16.70 -9.23
C LYS A 199 13.28 15.95 -8.99
N ILE A 200 13.12 14.78 -9.61
CA ILE A 200 11.90 13.98 -9.45
C ILE A 200 11.80 13.47 -8.01
N LEU A 201 12.87 12.92 -7.45
CA LEU A 201 12.90 12.40 -6.08
C LEU A 201 12.64 13.50 -5.05
N SER A 202 13.15 14.72 -5.26
CA SER A 202 12.89 15.87 -4.38
C SER A 202 11.44 16.38 -4.41
N ALA A 203 10.68 16.03 -5.45
CA ALA A 203 9.27 16.40 -5.59
C ALA A 203 8.31 15.37 -4.99
N LEU A 204 8.82 14.21 -4.54
CA LEU A 204 8.05 13.16 -3.87
C LEU A 204 8.10 13.34 -2.34
N GLY A 205 7.20 12.69 -1.61
CA GLY A 205 7.30 12.62 -0.15
C GLY A 205 8.60 11.96 0.30
N SER A 206 9.15 12.35 1.45
CA SER A 206 10.43 11.85 1.97
C SER A 206 10.47 10.31 2.06
N GLN A 207 9.39 9.71 2.54
CA GLN A 207 9.25 8.26 2.67
C GLN A 207 9.18 7.55 1.30
N GLU A 208 8.43 8.09 0.34
CA GLU A 208 8.28 7.51 -1.00
C GLU A 208 9.60 7.58 -1.78
N ALA A 209 10.31 8.70 -1.66
CA ALA A 209 11.60 8.91 -2.30
C ALA A 209 12.66 7.93 -1.77
N GLU A 210 12.67 7.63 -0.47
CA GLU A 210 13.58 6.64 0.12
C GLU A 210 13.28 5.23 -0.37
N GLN A 211 12.01 4.81 -0.39
CA GLN A 211 11.64 3.49 -0.90
C GLN A 211 12.01 3.31 -2.37
N ILE A 212 11.75 4.31 -3.22
CA ILE A 212 12.15 4.27 -4.64
C ILE A 212 13.68 4.19 -4.78
N LYS A 213 14.44 4.92 -3.96
CA LYS A 213 15.92 4.82 -3.94
C LYS A 213 16.39 3.42 -3.56
N MET A 214 15.73 2.75 -2.61
CA MET A 214 16.05 1.36 -2.26
C MET A 214 15.86 0.43 -3.45
N PHE A 215 14.74 0.54 -4.17
CA PHE A 215 14.52 -0.23 -5.41
C PHE A 215 15.59 0.06 -6.46
N MET A 216 16.02 1.32 -6.62
CA MET A 216 17.08 1.66 -7.58
C MET A 216 18.42 0.98 -7.27
N GLN A 217 18.69 0.66 -6.00
CA GLN A 217 19.91 -0.02 -5.58
C GLN A 217 19.86 -1.54 -5.77
N ILE A 218 18.69 -2.12 -6.06
CA ILE A 218 18.55 -3.56 -6.30
C ILE A 218 19.26 -3.93 -7.62
N PRO A 219 20.23 -4.87 -7.58
CA PRO A 219 20.85 -5.42 -8.79
C PRO A 219 19.85 -6.24 -9.60
N ASP A 220 19.88 -6.07 -10.91
CA ASP A 220 19.04 -6.78 -11.89
C ASP A 220 17.54 -6.74 -11.55
N LEU A 221 17.08 -5.58 -11.05
CA LEU A 221 15.68 -5.35 -10.69
C LEU A 221 14.74 -5.70 -11.86
N GLU A 222 15.17 -5.46 -13.10
CA GLU A 222 14.46 -5.75 -14.34
C GLU A 222 14.06 -7.22 -14.45
N SER A 223 14.88 -8.14 -13.93
CA SER A 223 14.60 -9.59 -13.93
C SER A 223 13.79 -10.08 -12.73
N LYS A 224 13.58 -9.21 -11.73
CA LYS A 224 12.93 -9.54 -10.45
C LYS A 224 11.50 -9.03 -10.36
N VAL A 225 11.02 -8.36 -11.41
CA VAL A 225 9.67 -7.81 -11.49
C VAL A 225 8.92 -8.41 -12.68
N ASP A 226 7.60 -8.54 -12.56
CA ASP A 226 6.76 -9.02 -13.67
C ASP A 226 6.68 -7.96 -14.79
N PRO A 227 7.21 -8.23 -15.99
CA PRO A 227 7.23 -7.27 -17.09
C PRO A 227 5.83 -6.83 -17.53
N ALA A 228 4.81 -7.69 -17.41
CA ALA A 228 3.44 -7.38 -17.81
C ALA A 228 2.80 -6.35 -16.86
N LEU A 229 3.03 -6.51 -15.56
CA LEU A 229 2.53 -5.57 -14.55
C LEU A 229 3.22 -4.20 -14.65
N ILE A 230 4.53 -4.19 -14.90
CA ILE A 230 5.29 -2.95 -15.13
C ILE A 230 4.77 -2.23 -16.39
N ASP A 231 4.63 -2.94 -17.53
CA ASP A 231 4.15 -2.35 -18.77
C ASP A 231 2.72 -1.80 -18.64
N GLN A 232 1.83 -2.52 -17.95
CA GLN A 232 0.48 -2.06 -17.65
C GLN A 232 0.50 -0.79 -16.80
N PHE A 233 1.30 -0.76 -15.72
CA PHE A 233 1.44 0.42 -14.88
C PHE A 233 1.97 1.62 -15.68
N LEU A 234 2.99 1.44 -16.52
CA LEU A 234 3.56 2.51 -17.33
C LEU A 234 2.56 3.05 -18.35
N LYS A 235 1.75 2.19 -18.96
CA LYS A 235 0.65 2.59 -19.86
C LYS A 235 -0.40 3.41 -19.13
N ASP A 236 -0.81 2.99 -17.95
CA ASP A 236 -1.80 3.71 -17.15
C ASP A 236 -1.24 5.02 -16.58
N PHE A 237 0.02 5.01 -16.14
CA PHE A 237 0.75 6.22 -15.73
C PHE A 237 0.85 7.22 -16.88
N LYS A 238 1.15 6.78 -18.11
CA LYS A 238 1.18 7.63 -19.31
C LYS A 238 -0.21 8.18 -19.66
N ARG A 239 -1.27 7.37 -19.52
CA ARG A 239 -2.66 7.83 -19.71
C ARG A 239 -3.04 8.89 -18.67
N ASN A 240 -2.68 8.68 -17.41
CA ASN A 240 -2.97 9.64 -16.33
C ASN A 240 -2.11 10.91 -16.41
N MET A 241 -0.90 10.81 -16.95
CA MET A 241 -0.04 11.96 -17.28
C MET A 241 -0.65 12.86 -18.38
N SER A 242 -1.50 12.31 -19.25
CA SER A 242 -2.07 13.07 -20.37
C SER A 242 -3.10 14.13 -19.98
N SER A 243 -3.46 14.24 -18.69
CA SER A 243 -4.24 15.34 -18.13
C SER A 243 -3.39 16.45 -17.50
N ILE A 244 -2.09 16.23 -17.29
CA ILE A 244 -1.15 17.32 -17.04
C ILE A 244 -0.99 18.02 -18.38
N LYS A 245 -1.94 18.93 -18.69
CA LYS A 245 -1.64 20.08 -19.53
C LYS A 245 -0.34 20.59 -18.93
N ARG A 246 0.78 20.37 -19.63
CA ARG A 246 2.05 20.98 -19.26
C ARG A 246 1.68 22.42 -19.04
N HIS A 247 1.64 22.86 -17.79
CA HIS A 247 1.53 24.28 -17.53
C HIS A 247 2.82 24.79 -18.14
N ILE A 248 2.73 25.38 -19.33
CA ILE A 248 3.88 25.73 -20.16
C ILE A 248 4.54 26.98 -19.54
N TYR A 249 4.68 27.03 -18.21
CA TYR A 249 5.43 28.06 -17.52
C TYR A 249 6.93 27.97 -17.85
N SER A 250 7.42 26.79 -18.25
CA SER A 250 8.83 26.67 -18.65
C SER A 250 9.17 27.37 -19.98
N GLN A 251 8.18 27.67 -20.83
CA GLN A 251 8.40 28.44 -22.07
C GLN A 251 8.09 29.93 -21.88
N SER A 252 7.12 30.28 -21.00
CA SER A 252 6.92 31.68 -20.59
C SER A 252 8.15 32.23 -19.89
N ASN A 253 8.90 31.41 -19.14
CA ASN A 253 10.14 31.80 -18.48
C ASN A 253 11.19 32.43 -19.42
N ASN A 254 11.27 32.03 -20.69
CA ASN A 254 12.28 32.58 -21.61
C ASN A 254 11.93 33.99 -22.14
N ILE A 255 10.63 34.31 -22.23
CA ILE A 255 10.16 35.65 -22.57
C ILE A 255 10.12 36.50 -21.31
N MET A 256 9.72 35.90 -20.18
CA MET A 256 9.72 36.52 -18.86
C MET A 256 11.13 36.94 -18.43
N SER A 257 12.15 36.12 -18.69
CA SER A 257 13.55 36.46 -18.37
C SER A 257 14.05 37.69 -19.12
N LEU A 258 13.39 38.10 -20.22
CA LEU A 258 13.73 39.36 -20.88
C LEU A 258 13.40 40.58 -20.00
N LYS A 259 12.49 40.44 -19.01
CA LYS A 259 12.21 41.50 -18.01
C LYS A 259 13.42 41.80 -17.12
N GLU A 260 14.45 40.94 -17.10
CA GLU A 260 15.71 41.20 -16.39
C GLU A 260 16.53 42.30 -17.05
N GLN A 261 16.35 42.52 -18.36
CA GLN A 261 17.17 43.44 -19.17
C GLN A 261 16.35 44.51 -19.90
N PHE A 262 15.06 44.26 -20.16
CA PHE A 262 14.19 45.12 -20.96
C PHE A 262 12.86 45.34 -20.26
N THR A 263 12.26 46.51 -20.46
CA THR A 263 10.93 46.83 -19.95
C THR A 263 9.85 46.06 -20.73
N GLU A 264 8.71 45.82 -20.08
CA GLU A 264 7.54 45.19 -20.70
C GLU A 264 7.09 45.93 -21.98
N LEU A 265 7.20 47.27 -21.99
CA LEU A 265 6.84 48.09 -23.14
C LEU A 265 7.78 47.87 -24.32
N GLU A 266 9.09 47.71 -24.08
CA GLU A 266 10.08 47.43 -25.13
C GLU A 266 9.83 46.07 -25.78
N ILE A 267 9.54 45.05 -24.97
CA ILE A 267 9.23 43.70 -25.45
C ILE A 267 7.93 43.71 -26.28
N LYS A 268 6.88 44.39 -25.80
CA LYS A 268 5.59 44.48 -26.51
C LYS A 268 5.67 45.26 -27.82
N LYS A 269 6.53 46.29 -27.90
CA LYS A 269 6.78 47.04 -29.15
C LYS A 269 7.34 46.14 -30.26
N VAL A 270 8.14 45.13 -29.93
CA VAL A 270 8.69 44.20 -30.93
C VAL A 270 7.59 43.39 -31.61
N VAL A 271 6.55 43.00 -30.87
CA VAL A 271 5.44 42.18 -31.39
C VAL A 271 4.19 42.98 -31.76
N GLN A 272 4.23 44.32 -31.73
CA GLN A 272 3.05 45.17 -31.92
C GLN A 272 2.33 44.96 -33.28
N PHE A 273 3.10 44.64 -34.32
CA PHE A 273 2.61 44.38 -35.68
C PHE A 273 2.34 42.90 -35.98
N GLU A 274 2.54 42.02 -34.99
CA GLU A 274 2.31 40.58 -35.15
C GLU A 274 0.84 40.19 -35.03
N ARG A 275 0.54 38.94 -35.43
CA ARG A 275 -0.80 38.36 -35.32
C ARG A 275 -1.30 38.41 -33.87
N LYS A 276 -2.60 38.65 -33.69
CA LYS A 276 -3.25 38.73 -32.37
C LYS A 276 -2.84 37.59 -31.42
N LYS A 277 -2.80 36.35 -31.89
CA LYS A 277 -2.36 35.19 -31.09
C LYS A 277 -0.93 35.31 -30.54
N ILE A 278 0.00 35.89 -31.30
CA ILE A 278 1.40 36.08 -30.85
C ILE A 278 1.45 37.18 -29.79
N LYS A 279 0.68 38.26 -29.97
CA LYS A 279 0.58 39.34 -28.98
C LYS A 279 -0.02 38.86 -27.67
N ASP A 280 -1.18 38.18 -27.74
CA ASP A 280 -1.86 37.59 -26.59
C ASP A 280 -0.95 36.59 -25.85
N TYR A 281 -0.12 35.83 -26.58
CA TYR A 281 0.87 34.91 -25.99
C TYR A 281 1.99 35.64 -25.26
N VAL A 282 2.57 36.68 -25.86
CA VAL A 282 3.64 37.48 -25.25
C VAL A 282 3.11 38.22 -24.02
N ASP A 283 1.93 38.81 -24.12
CA ASP A 283 1.24 39.43 -22.98
C ASP A 283 1.07 38.43 -21.84
N TYR A 284 0.54 37.23 -22.14
CA TYR A 284 0.38 36.16 -21.16
C TYR A 284 1.71 35.77 -20.50
N CYS A 285 2.81 35.72 -21.25
CA CYS A 285 4.13 35.36 -20.74
C CYS A 285 4.74 36.42 -19.80
N LEU A 286 4.28 37.67 -19.84
CA LEU A 286 4.87 38.80 -19.09
C LEU A 286 4.16 39.10 -17.76
N VAL A 287 2.99 38.48 -17.50
CA VAL A 287 2.19 38.71 -16.29
C VAL A 287 2.72 37.88 -15.11
N ASP A 288 2.97 38.54 -13.98
CA ASP A 288 3.53 37.92 -12.76
C ASP A 288 2.51 37.06 -11.97
N ILE A 289 1.20 37.25 -12.20
CA ILE A 289 0.11 36.53 -11.50
C ILE A 289 -0.87 35.95 -12.51
N PRO A 290 -1.25 34.65 -12.44
CA PRO A 290 -2.25 34.09 -13.34
C PRO A 290 -3.59 34.80 -13.13
N THR A 291 -3.92 35.76 -13.98
CA THR A 291 -5.29 36.26 -14.10
C THR A 291 -6.13 35.18 -14.79
N ALA A 292 -7.45 35.24 -14.61
CA ALA A 292 -8.43 34.25 -15.11
C ALA A 292 -8.54 34.17 -16.65
N TYR A 293 -7.47 34.46 -17.39
CA TYR A 293 -7.42 34.45 -18.84
C TYR A 293 -7.07 33.07 -19.37
N ILE A 294 -7.73 32.67 -20.45
CA ILE A 294 -7.46 31.41 -21.16
C ILE A 294 -6.05 31.52 -21.77
N PRO A 295 -5.09 30.66 -21.41
CA PRO A 295 -3.74 30.72 -21.94
C PRO A 295 -3.76 30.47 -23.45
N VAL A 296 -3.12 31.36 -24.22
CA VAL A 296 -2.79 31.07 -25.62
C VAL A 296 -1.58 30.14 -25.60
N GLU A 297 -1.74 28.90 -26.04
CA GLU A 297 -0.66 27.90 -26.00
C GLU A 297 -0.02 27.73 -27.39
N PHE A 298 1.32 27.80 -27.43
CA PHE A 298 2.12 27.42 -28.59
C PHE A 298 3.01 26.20 -28.26
N SER A 299 3.38 25.43 -29.28
CA SER A 299 4.37 24.36 -29.11
C SER A 299 5.74 24.94 -28.72
N SER A 300 6.60 24.12 -28.11
CA SER A 300 7.94 24.55 -27.67
C SER A 300 8.80 25.12 -28.81
N GLN A 301 8.68 24.53 -30.00
CA GLN A 301 9.38 24.99 -31.20
C GLN A 301 8.90 26.38 -31.62
N VAL A 302 7.59 26.61 -31.66
CA VAL A 302 7.00 27.90 -32.02
C VAL A 302 7.32 28.95 -30.96
N SER A 303 7.26 28.60 -29.67
CA SER A 303 7.64 29.50 -28.59
C SER A 303 9.12 29.91 -28.68
N SER A 304 10.02 28.97 -28.96
CA SER A 304 11.45 29.26 -29.12
C SER A 304 11.72 30.19 -30.32
N ILE A 305 10.99 29.99 -31.43
CA ILE A 305 11.04 30.90 -32.59
C ILE A 305 10.60 32.30 -32.18
N ILE A 306 9.50 32.44 -31.44
CA ILE A 306 8.99 33.74 -30.97
C ILE A 306 10.02 34.41 -30.03
N THR A 307 10.59 33.68 -29.07
CA THR A 307 11.62 34.21 -28.17
C THR A 307 12.86 34.69 -28.93
N ASN A 308 13.37 33.88 -29.86
CA ASN A 308 14.55 34.23 -30.65
C ASN A 308 14.28 35.43 -31.57
N TYR A 309 13.08 35.51 -32.14
CA TYR A 309 12.64 36.68 -32.90
C TYR A 309 12.67 37.94 -32.03
N ILE A 310 12.10 37.89 -30.82
CA ILE A 310 12.11 39.02 -29.89
C ILE A 310 13.56 39.44 -29.56
N LYS A 311 14.41 38.48 -29.16
CA LYS A 311 15.83 38.72 -28.86
C LYS A 311 16.59 39.34 -30.04
N SER A 312 16.30 38.94 -31.27
CA SER A 312 16.97 39.48 -32.47
C SER A 312 16.60 40.93 -32.80
N LYS A 313 15.52 41.45 -32.20
CA LYS A 313 14.97 42.79 -32.47
C LYS A 313 15.13 43.75 -31.29
N LEU A 314 15.45 43.23 -30.11
CA LEU A 314 15.82 44.04 -28.96
C LEU A 314 17.29 44.50 -29.13
N PRO A 315 17.62 45.74 -28.74
CA PRO A 315 19.01 46.20 -28.73
C PRO A 315 19.84 45.37 -27.74
N ALA A 316 21.08 45.06 -28.11
CA ALA A 316 22.02 44.32 -27.25
C ALA A 316 22.42 45.10 -26.00
#